data_AF-A0A2A6LN01-F1
#
_entry.id   AF-A0A2A6LN01-F1
#
_cell.length_a   1.000
_cell.length_b   1.000
_cell.length_c   1.000
_cell.angle_alpha   90.00
_cell.angle_beta   90.00
_cell.angle_gamma   90.00
#
_symmetry.space_group_name_H-M   'P 1'
#
loop_
_entity.id
_entity.type
_entity.pdbx_description
1 polymer ?
#
loop_
_entity_poly.entity_id
_entity_poly.type
_entity_poly.pdbx_seq_one_letter_code
_entity_poly.pdbx_strand_id
1 'polypeptide(L)'
;GVDIVNSGDGNDTITVANGGKDTIRAGAGTDTVTIVRRDATTNLTFSITGVTGTLNDGTSVTDAEHYTIQAGSGHDTLTAGTALSVKFYGANGNDRLTGGKGSDWLDGGAGNDTLKGGDGNDTIIDDGGANTIDAGTGNDLVDIEIGSGTAANSILLGTGNDTVTINSFRGLTAGKFTVDGGTGTDTASVNRSMGTANMSFVLSPNAVLTNGDVTLRNIEAVQIWTGSGTDSLTGGALSDLFHGGAGNDTLKG
;
A
#
# COMPACT_ATOMS: atom_id res chain seq x y z
N GLY A 1 -13.90 -12.63 -24.49
CA GLY A 1 -14.27 -13.76 -25.37
C GLY A 1 -13.26 -14.84 -25.14
N VAL A 2 -12.73 -15.52 -26.15
CA VAL A 2 -11.33 -15.96 -26.11
C VAL A 2 -10.67 -15.11 -27.18
N ASP A 3 -9.85 -14.15 -26.78
CA ASP A 3 -9.34 -13.12 -27.67
C ASP A 3 -7.84 -13.32 -27.93
N ILE A 4 -7.40 -13.03 -29.16
CA ILE A 4 -5.98 -13.02 -29.56
C ILE A 4 -5.63 -11.60 -29.98
N VAL A 5 -4.68 -10.97 -29.30
CA VAL A 5 -4.26 -9.59 -29.54
C VAL A 5 -2.78 -9.56 -29.93
N ASN A 6 -2.46 -8.81 -30.98
CA ASN A 6 -1.08 -8.52 -31.40
C ASN A 6 -1.01 -7.03 -31.77
N SER A 7 -0.29 -6.21 -31.00
CA SER A 7 -0.25 -4.76 -31.22
C SER A 7 0.91 -4.30 -32.10
N GLY A 8 2.01 -5.06 -32.13
CA GLY A 8 3.04 -4.94 -33.17
C GLY A 8 4.26 -4.17 -32.70
N ASP A 9 4.68 -3.17 -33.47
CA ASP A 9 5.79 -2.28 -33.11
C ASP A 9 5.23 -0.98 -32.53
N GLY A 10 5.91 -0.41 -31.55
CA GLY A 10 5.54 0.84 -30.90
C GLY A 10 5.30 0.66 -29.41
N ASN A 11 4.97 1.75 -28.73
CA ASN A 11 4.57 1.69 -27.33
C ASN A 11 3.04 1.62 -27.28
N ASP A 12 2.52 0.43 -27.00
CA ASP A 12 1.11 0.12 -27.06
C ASP A 12 0.42 0.14 -25.70
N THR A 13 -0.88 0.35 -25.72
CA THR A 13 -1.75 0.20 -24.55
C THR A 13 -2.88 -0.75 -24.89
N ILE A 14 -2.91 -1.88 -24.17
CA ILE A 14 -3.86 -2.96 -24.41
C ILE A 14 -4.73 -3.12 -23.16
N THR A 15 -6.03 -3.25 -23.34
CA THR A 15 -6.96 -3.57 -22.26
C THR A 15 -7.81 -4.76 -22.64
N VAL A 16 -7.82 -5.78 -21.76
CA VAL A 16 -8.73 -6.93 -21.87
C VAL A 16 -9.63 -6.99 -20.64
N ALA A 17 -10.93 -7.15 -20.86
CA ALA A 17 -11.95 -7.15 -19.83
C ALA A 17 -12.96 -8.28 -20.07
N ASN A 18 -13.82 -8.53 -19.07
CA ASN A 18 -14.92 -9.50 -19.14
C ASN A 18 -14.50 -10.98 -19.19
N GLY A 19 -13.31 -11.31 -18.68
CA GLY A 19 -12.78 -12.67 -18.67
C GLY A 19 -12.50 -13.22 -20.06
N GLY A 20 -12.14 -14.51 -20.12
CA GLY A 20 -11.65 -15.15 -21.33
C GLY A 20 -10.24 -15.68 -21.17
N LYS A 21 -9.87 -16.65 -22.00
CA LYS A 21 -8.51 -17.23 -22.03
C LYS A 21 -7.67 -16.49 -23.07
N ASP A 22 -7.38 -15.24 -22.81
CA ASP A 22 -6.87 -14.34 -23.85
C ASP A 22 -5.36 -14.56 -24.09
N THR A 23 -4.91 -14.41 -25.32
CA THR A 23 -3.48 -14.46 -25.67
C THR A 23 -3.08 -13.11 -26.22
N ILE A 24 -2.18 -12.42 -25.52
CA ILE A 24 -1.75 -11.07 -25.83
C ILE A 24 -0.26 -11.07 -26.15
N ARG A 25 0.09 -10.48 -27.29
CA ARG A 25 1.46 -10.17 -27.69
C ARG A 25 1.53 -8.66 -27.88
N ALA A 26 2.22 -7.96 -26.99
CA ALA A 26 2.31 -6.51 -27.12
C ALA A 26 3.35 -6.15 -28.20
N GLY A 27 4.56 -6.67 -28.08
CA GLY A 27 5.48 -6.77 -29.21
C GLY A 27 6.73 -5.93 -28.98
N ALA A 28 7.13 -5.13 -29.97
CA ALA A 28 8.37 -4.38 -29.88
C ALA A 28 8.10 -2.96 -29.38
N GLY A 29 8.62 -2.62 -28.20
CA GLY A 29 8.49 -1.28 -27.64
C GLY A 29 8.49 -1.31 -26.13
N THR A 30 7.82 -0.36 -25.52
CA THR A 30 7.49 -0.37 -24.09
C THR A 30 5.99 -0.32 -23.94
N ASP A 31 5.43 -1.46 -23.57
CA ASP A 31 4.01 -1.73 -23.67
C ASP A 31 3.34 -1.80 -22.30
N THR A 32 2.08 -1.38 -22.27
CA THR A 32 1.23 -1.44 -21.07
C THR A 32 0.02 -2.33 -21.31
N VAL A 33 -0.18 -3.34 -20.45
CA VAL A 33 -1.31 -4.26 -20.53
C VAL A 33 -2.18 -4.16 -19.29
N THR A 34 -3.47 -3.91 -19.49
CA THR A 34 -4.49 -3.89 -18.44
C THR A 34 -5.38 -5.13 -18.55
N ILE A 35 -5.49 -5.89 -17.47
CA ILE A 35 -6.37 -7.05 -17.34
C ILE A 35 -7.41 -6.75 -16.25
N VAL A 36 -8.68 -6.74 -16.64
CA VAL A 36 -9.81 -6.46 -15.74
C VAL A 36 -10.57 -7.74 -15.43
N ARG A 37 -10.64 -8.08 -14.14
CA ARG A 37 -11.34 -9.24 -13.56
C ARG A 37 -12.15 -8.87 -12.31
N ARG A 38 -12.67 -7.65 -12.25
CA ARG A 38 -13.44 -7.11 -11.10
C ARG A 38 -14.65 -7.95 -10.67
N ASP A 39 -15.25 -8.69 -11.58
CA ASP A 39 -16.39 -9.56 -11.29
C ASP A 39 -15.99 -11.00 -10.93
N ALA A 40 -14.68 -11.32 -10.90
CA ALA A 40 -14.20 -12.63 -10.51
C ALA A 40 -14.47 -12.88 -9.02
N THR A 41 -14.96 -14.06 -8.69
CA THR A 41 -15.23 -14.47 -7.29
C THR A 41 -14.29 -15.57 -6.81
N THR A 42 -13.47 -16.11 -7.71
CA THR A 42 -12.47 -17.14 -7.44
C THR A 42 -11.09 -16.50 -7.39
N ASN A 43 -10.21 -17.08 -6.57
CA ASN A 43 -8.81 -16.65 -6.46
C ASN A 43 -8.14 -16.59 -7.83
N LEU A 44 -7.55 -15.44 -8.11
CA LEU A 44 -6.69 -15.18 -9.24
C LEU A 44 -5.23 -15.34 -8.83
N THR A 45 -4.44 -15.88 -9.73
CA THR A 45 -2.99 -15.92 -9.56
C THR A 45 -2.36 -15.38 -10.82
N PHE A 46 -1.73 -14.21 -10.70
CA PHE A 46 -0.95 -13.58 -11.75
C PHE A 46 0.54 -13.68 -11.42
N SER A 47 1.34 -14.14 -12.37
CA SER A 47 2.78 -14.14 -12.24
C SER A 47 3.48 -13.95 -13.57
N ILE A 48 4.64 -13.31 -13.54
CA ILE A 48 5.48 -13.13 -14.71
C ILE A 48 6.72 -14.02 -14.59
N THR A 49 6.93 -14.86 -15.59
CA THR A 49 8.12 -15.72 -15.72
C THR A 49 8.83 -15.40 -17.03
N GLY A 50 10.09 -14.95 -16.95
CA GLY A 50 10.83 -14.50 -18.13
C GLY A 50 10.23 -13.21 -18.70
N VAL A 51 9.59 -13.30 -19.85
CA VAL A 51 8.87 -12.18 -20.51
C VAL A 51 7.38 -12.48 -20.67
N THR A 52 6.87 -13.47 -19.94
CA THR A 52 5.49 -13.95 -20.08
C THR A 52 4.73 -13.78 -18.77
N GLY A 53 3.72 -12.91 -18.78
CA GLY A 53 2.71 -12.80 -17.74
C GLY A 53 1.62 -13.84 -17.93
N THR A 54 1.21 -14.50 -16.86
CA THR A 54 0.17 -15.54 -16.90
C THR A 54 -0.83 -15.33 -15.77
N LEU A 55 -2.10 -15.52 -16.09
CA LEU A 55 -3.21 -15.55 -15.15
C LEU A 55 -3.80 -16.97 -15.11
N ASN A 56 -4.16 -17.46 -13.94
CA ASN A 56 -4.69 -18.82 -13.74
C ASN A 56 -6.06 -19.08 -14.41
N ASP A 57 -6.72 -18.07 -14.97
CA ASP A 57 -7.90 -18.24 -15.81
C ASP A 57 -7.56 -18.75 -17.23
N GLY A 58 -6.27 -18.70 -17.61
CA GLY A 58 -5.75 -19.08 -18.91
C GLY A 58 -5.30 -17.90 -19.78
N THR A 59 -5.47 -16.66 -19.32
CA THR A 59 -4.93 -15.48 -20.02
C THR A 59 -3.41 -15.43 -19.93
N SER A 60 -2.76 -15.09 -21.04
CA SER A 60 -1.31 -14.92 -21.13
C SER A 60 -0.95 -13.66 -21.90
N VAL A 61 0.17 -13.05 -21.50
CA VAL A 61 0.72 -11.83 -22.07
C VAL A 61 2.20 -12.06 -22.34
N THR A 62 2.66 -11.67 -23.52
CA THR A 62 4.06 -11.71 -23.92
C THR A 62 4.52 -10.34 -24.39
N ASP A 63 5.81 -10.08 -24.21
CA ASP A 63 6.48 -8.90 -24.73
C ASP A 63 5.88 -7.59 -24.18
N ALA A 64 5.49 -7.55 -22.90
CA ALA A 64 5.00 -6.33 -22.23
C ALA A 64 5.76 -6.05 -20.93
N GLU A 65 5.94 -4.76 -20.62
CA GLU A 65 6.78 -4.26 -19.53
C GLU A 65 5.98 -3.75 -18.34
N HIS A 66 4.81 -3.16 -18.59
CA HIS A 66 3.94 -2.58 -17.57
C HIS A 66 2.60 -3.29 -17.49
N TYR A 67 2.16 -3.60 -16.27
CA TYR A 67 0.93 -4.36 -16.06
C TYR A 67 -0.02 -3.64 -15.13
N THR A 68 -1.30 -3.60 -15.48
CA THR A 68 -2.39 -3.26 -14.56
C THR A 68 -3.29 -4.47 -14.41
N ILE A 69 -3.45 -4.99 -13.19
CA ILE A 69 -4.32 -6.13 -12.92
C ILE A 69 -5.37 -5.69 -11.90
N GLN A 70 -6.63 -5.73 -12.32
CA GLN A 70 -7.77 -5.46 -11.45
C GLN A 70 -8.44 -6.78 -11.09
N ALA A 71 -8.19 -7.25 -9.88
CA ALA A 71 -8.67 -8.52 -9.37
C ALA A 71 -10.10 -8.40 -8.81
N GLY A 72 -10.60 -9.48 -8.21
CA GLY A 72 -12.01 -9.67 -7.88
C GLY A 72 -12.26 -9.74 -6.37
N SER A 73 -13.24 -10.55 -5.95
CA SER A 73 -13.49 -10.81 -4.52
C SER A 73 -12.77 -12.06 -3.99
N GLY A 74 -11.78 -12.56 -4.74
CA GLY A 74 -11.04 -13.79 -4.40
C GLY A 74 -9.90 -13.49 -3.43
N HIS A 75 -9.23 -14.54 -2.94
CA HIS A 75 -7.94 -14.35 -2.26
C HIS A 75 -6.84 -14.41 -3.32
N ASP A 76 -6.51 -13.25 -3.87
CA ASP A 76 -5.76 -13.10 -5.09
C ASP A 76 -4.26 -13.02 -4.80
N THR A 77 -3.43 -13.56 -5.71
CA THR A 77 -1.97 -13.50 -5.60
C THR A 77 -1.40 -12.91 -6.89
N LEU A 78 -0.87 -11.70 -6.82
CA LEU A 78 -0.35 -10.97 -7.97
C LEU A 78 1.14 -10.68 -7.77
N THR A 79 1.99 -11.17 -8.67
CA THR A 79 3.45 -11.03 -8.56
C THR A 79 4.03 -10.49 -9.87
N ALA A 80 4.72 -9.36 -9.78
CA ALA A 80 5.26 -8.65 -10.93
C ALA A 80 6.43 -9.34 -11.64
N GLY A 81 7.18 -10.20 -10.95
CA GLY A 81 8.33 -10.90 -11.55
C GLY A 81 9.36 -9.94 -12.16
N THR A 82 9.40 -9.88 -13.49
CA THR A 82 10.35 -9.06 -14.27
C THR A 82 9.74 -7.78 -14.86
N ALA A 83 8.49 -7.44 -14.54
CA ALA A 83 7.86 -6.19 -14.98
C ALA A 83 8.71 -4.96 -14.59
N LEU A 84 8.61 -3.90 -15.38
CA LEU A 84 9.23 -2.60 -15.07
C LEU A 84 8.38 -1.75 -14.12
N SER A 85 7.06 -1.97 -14.12
CA SER A 85 6.19 -1.56 -13.02
C SER A 85 4.81 -2.23 -13.12
N VAL A 86 4.09 -2.25 -12.01
CA VAL A 86 2.75 -2.80 -11.92
C VAL A 86 1.76 -1.86 -11.22
N LYS A 87 0.49 -2.04 -11.55
CA LYS A 87 -0.65 -1.55 -10.79
C LYS A 87 -1.55 -2.72 -10.44
N PHE A 88 -1.48 -3.19 -9.19
CA PHE A 88 -2.27 -4.31 -8.72
C PHE A 88 -3.38 -3.81 -7.79
N TYR A 89 -4.59 -4.30 -8.03
CA TYR A 89 -5.77 -4.04 -7.21
C TYR A 89 -6.35 -5.39 -6.77
N GLY A 90 -6.23 -5.71 -5.48
CA GLY A 90 -6.74 -6.95 -4.85
C GLY A 90 -8.26 -6.94 -4.64
N ALA A 91 -8.81 -5.77 -4.30
CA ALA A 91 -10.23 -5.50 -4.10
C ALA A 91 -10.83 -6.09 -2.82
N ASN A 92 -11.49 -7.25 -2.82
CA ASN A 92 -11.88 -7.88 -1.54
C ASN A 92 -11.18 -9.22 -1.48
N GLY A 93 -10.68 -9.61 -0.32
CA GLY A 93 -9.93 -10.84 -0.28
C GLY A 93 -9.08 -10.96 0.95
N ASN A 94 -8.00 -11.70 0.80
CA ASN A 94 -6.85 -11.72 1.70
C ASN A 94 -5.72 -11.91 0.71
N ASP A 95 -5.31 -10.80 0.13
CA ASP A 95 -4.58 -10.75 -1.11
C ASP A 95 -3.10 -10.68 -0.84
N ARG A 96 -2.32 -11.18 -1.80
CA ARG A 96 -0.87 -11.15 -1.75
C ARG A 96 -0.35 -10.46 -2.99
N LEU A 97 0.08 -9.21 -2.83
CA LEU A 97 0.57 -8.37 -3.91
C LEU A 97 2.09 -8.16 -3.78
N THR A 98 2.83 -8.29 -4.88
CA THR A 98 4.28 -8.06 -4.91
C THR A 98 4.68 -7.27 -6.16
N GLY A 99 5.14 -6.03 -5.96
CA GLY A 99 5.47 -5.05 -7.01
C GLY A 99 6.81 -5.31 -7.72
N GLY A 100 7.81 -5.79 -6.99
CA GLY A 100 9.06 -6.24 -7.58
C GLY A 100 10.04 -5.09 -7.82
N LYS A 101 10.14 -4.60 -9.07
CA LYS A 101 11.06 -3.52 -9.44
C LYS A 101 10.28 -2.38 -10.07
N GLY A 102 10.82 -1.18 -9.91
CA GLY A 102 10.24 0.03 -10.48
C GLY A 102 9.31 0.71 -9.49
N SER A 103 8.57 1.71 -9.96
CA SER A 103 7.58 2.38 -9.12
C SER A 103 6.22 1.74 -9.31
N ASP A 104 5.79 1.01 -8.29
CA ASP A 104 4.58 0.19 -8.31
C ASP A 104 3.42 0.85 -7.56
N TRP A 105 2.21 0.44 -7.94
CA TRP A 105 0.98 0.77 -7.23
C TRP A 105 0.33 -0.51 -6.74
N LEU A 106 0.23 -0.69 -5.43
CA LEU A 106 -0.39 -1.85 -4.80
C LEU A 106 -1.58 -1.39 -3.97
N ASP A 107 -2.77 -1.84 -4.33
CA ASP A 107 -4.01 -1.60 -3.58
C ASP A 107 -4.54 -2.95 -3.09
N GLY A 108 -4.36 -3.23 -1.79
CA GLY A 108 -4.84 -4.46 -1.16
C GLY A 108 -6.36 -4.55 -1.15
N GLY A 109 -7.03 -3.41 -0.98
CA GLY A 109 -8.47 -3.35 -0.79
C GLY A 109 -8.87 -3.84 0.60
N ALA A 110 -10.01 -4.52 0.70
CA ALA A 110 -10.55 -5.03 1.95
C ALA A 110 -10.12 -6.46 2.21
N GLY A 111 -9.51 -6.72 3.36
CA GLY A 111 -9.00 -8.06 3.64
C GLY A 111 -7.91 -8.05 4.69
N ASN A 112 -7.38 -9.24 5.00
CA ASN A 112 -6.08 -9.34 5.66
C ASN A 112 -5.02 -9.54 4.59
N ASP A 113 -4.38 -8.45 4.19
CA ASP A 113 -3.55 -8.42 3.00
C ASP A 113 -2.05 -8.53 3.33
N THR A 114 -1.28 -9.01 2.35
CA THR A 114 0.19 -9.06 2.41
C THR A 114 0.76 -8.36 1.19
N LEU A 115 1.29 -7.16 1.39
CA LEU A 115 1.75 -6.27 0.33
C LEU A 115 3.27 -6.10 0.43
N LYS A 116 3.96 -6.26 -0.70
CA LYS A 116 5.40 -6.01 -0.81
C LYS A 116 5.68 -5.11 -2.01
N GLY A 117 6.19 -3.90 -1.79
CA GLY A 117 6.57 -2.97 -2.85
C GLY A 117 7.76 -3.52 -3.63
N GLY A 118 8.95 -3.46 -3.04
CA GLY A 118 10.16 -4.03 -3.62
C GLY A 118 11.23 -2.96 -3.84
N ASP A 119 11.81 -2.93 -5.03
CA ASP A 119 12.81 -1.92 -5.41
C ASP A 119 12.13 -0.77 -6.16
N GLY A 120 12.23 0.46 -5.70
CA GLY A 120 11.73 1.66 -6.37
C GLY A 120 10.76 2.43 -5.48
N ASN A 121 10.28 3.59 -5.95
CA ASN A 121 9.39 4.41 -5.15
C ASN A 121 7.96 3.91 -5.33
N ASP A 122 7.43 3.21 -4.33
CA ASP A 122 6.15 2.52 -4.41
C ASP A 122 5.02 3.29 -3.74
N THR A 123 3.80 3.02 -4.18
CA THR A 123 2.57 3.48 -3.53
C THR A 123 1.75 2.27 -3.11
N ILE A 124 1.53 2.14 -1.80
CA ILE A 124 0.80 1.04 -1.19
C ILE A 124 -0.42 1.59 -0.46
N ILE A 125 -1.59 1.08 -0.81
CA ILE A 125 -2.87 1.47 -0.24
C ILE A 125 -3.56 0.21 0.30
N ASP A 126 -4.15 0.33 1.47
CA ASP A 126 -4.84 -0.79 2.11
C ASP A 126 -6.03 -0.33 2.98
N ASP A 127 -7.09 -1.14 3.04
CA ASP A 127 -8.31 -0.82 3.79
C ASP A 127 -8.79 -1.98 4.68
N GLY A 128 -8.98 -1.71 5.96
CA GLY A 128 -9.48 -2.70 6.91
C GLY A 128 -8.49 -3.85 7.18
N GLY A 129 -8.98 -4.84 7.93
CA GLY A 129 -8.24 -6.06 8.27
C GLY A 129 -6.88 -5.90 8.95
N ALA A 130 -6.18 -7.04 9.02
CA ALA A 130 -4.91 -7.23 9.70
C ALA A 130 -3.82 -7.51 8.67
N ASN A 131 -3.08 -6.48 8.32
CA ASN A 131 -2.26 -6.45 7.12
C ASN A 131 -0.77 -6.48 7.44
N THR A 132 0.01 -7.01 6.50
CA THR A 132 1.47 -6.99 6.54
C THR A 132 1.99 -6.27 5.31
N ILE A 133 2.65 -5.14 5.52
CA ILE A 133 3.18 -4.28 4.47
C ILE A 133 4.71 -4.18 4.62
N ASP A 134 5.42 -4.39 3.52
CA ASP A 134 6.87 -4.21 3.37
C ASP A 134 7.10 -3.36 2.11
N ALA A 135 7.33 -2.06 2.28
CA ALA A 135 7.43 -1.14 1.15
C ALA A 135 8.74 -1.35 0.37
N GLY A 136 9.86 -1.49 1.07
CA GLY A 136 11.09 -2.04 0.52
C GLY A 136 12.19 -0.99 0.42
N THR A 137 12.68 -0.72 -0.78
CA THR A 137 13.71 0.30 -1.00
C THR A 137 13.20 1.35 -1.95
N GLY A 138 13.45 2.62 -1.67
CA GLY A 138 12.90 3.72 -2.44
C GLY A 138 12.25 4.71 -1.48
N ASN A 139 11.73 5.82 -2.01
CA ASN A 139 10.92 6.72 -1.21
C ASN A 139 9.46 6.30 -1.38
N ASP A 140 8.93 5.59 -0.40
CA ASP A 140 7.65 4.93 -0.48
C ASP A 140 6.53 5.73 0.18
N LEU A 141 5.32 5.54 -0.35
CA LEU A 141 4.08 6.07 0.20
C LEU A 141 3.19 4.91 0.63
N VAL A 142 2.87 4.84 1.92
CA VAL A 142 1.91 3.88 2.47
C VAL A 142 0.71 4.62 3.04
N ASP A 143 -0.50 4.31 2.57
CA ASP A 143 -1.75 4.81 3.14
C ASP A 143 -2.60 3.63 3.62
N ILE A 144 -2.96 3.63 4.91
CA ILE A 144 -3.77 2.59 5.51
C ILE A 144 -4.94 3.21 6.28
N GLU A 145 -6.14 2.75 5.96
CA GLU A 145 -7.37 3.17 6.64
C GLU A 145 -8.01 1.95 7.30
N ILE A 146 -8.28 2.01 8.60
CA ILE A 146 -9.02 0.96 9.31
C ILE A 146 -10.33 1.56 9.83
N GLY A 147 -11.43 1.18 9.20
CA GLY A 147 -12.76 1.72 9.52
C GLY A 147 -13.34 1.27 10.86
N SER A 148 -12.97 0.08 11.37
CA SER A 148 -13.50 -0.49 12.62
C SER A 148 -12.64 -1.61 13.19
N GLY A 149 -12.85 -1.93 14.47
CA GLY A 149 -12.19 -3.06 15.12
C GLY A 149 -10.77 -2.77 15.61
N THR A 150 -10.05 -3.85 15.92
CA THR A 150 -8.74 -3.83 16.60
C THR A 150 -7.67 -4.63 15.84
N ALA A 151 -7.90 -4.82 14.54
CA ALA A 151 -7.02 -5.58 13.66
C ALA A 151 -5.59 -5.03 13.72
N ALA A 152 -4.60 -5.92 13.72
CA ALA A 152 -3.21 -5.57 13.91
C ALA A 152 -2.49 -5.51 12.56
N ASN A 153 -1.90 -4.36 12.29
CA ASN A 153 -1.21 -4.04 11.06
C ASN A 153 0.29 -3.85 11.34
N SER A 154 1.12 -4.47 10.52
CA SER A 154 2.58 -4.37 10.59
C SER A 154 3.09 -3.75 9.30
N ILE A 155 3.80 -2.64 9.42
CA ILE A 155 4.28 -1.83 8.29
C ILE A 155 5.79 -1.64 8.47
N LEU A 156 6.56 -2.10 7.48
CA LEU A 156 7.97 -1.81 7.32
C LEU A 156 8.12 -0.93 6.09
N LEU A 157 8.67 0.27 6.26
CA LEU A 157 8.89 1.20 5.13
C LEU A 157 10.21 0.85 4.43
N GLY A 158 11.30 0.75 5.18
CA GLY A 158 12.51 0.08 4.72
C GLY A 158 13.65 1.05 4.51
N THR A 159 14.10 1.29 3.28
CA THR A 159 15.18 2.25 3.02
C THR A 159 14.72 3.37 2.11
N GLY A 160 14.96 4.61 2.51
CA GLY A 160 14.62 5.79 1.72
C GLY A 160 14.00 6.84 2.63
N ASN A 161 13.38 7.85 2.04
CA ASN A 161 12.63 8.83 2.80
C ASN A 161 11.15 8.54 2.62
N ASP A 162 10.58 7.81 3.56
CA ASP A 162 9.27 7.21 3.40
C ASP A 162 8.18 8.03 4.08
N THR A 163 6.94 7.81 3.66
CA THR A 163 5.77 8.42 4.28
C THR A 163 4.70 7.38 4.52
N VAL A 164 4.26 7.27 5.77
CA VAL A 164 3.07 6.49 6.15
C VAL A 164 1.95 7.41 6.61
N THR A 165 0.73 7.11 6.15
CA THR A 165 -0.49 7.76 6.60
C THR A 165 -1.42 6.73 7.22
N ILE A 166 -1.94 7.04 8.42
CA ILE A 166 -2.82 6.17 9.19
C ILE A 166 -4.13 6.90 9.48
N ASN A 167 -5.24 6.30 9.03
CA ASN A 167 -6.62 6.72 9.28
C ASN A 167 -6.94 8.17 8.86
N SER A 168 -6.47 8.59 7.68
CA SER A 168 -6.55 9.98 7.21
C SER A 168 -7.98 10.53 7.06
N PHE A 169 -8.96 9.68 6.70
CA PHE A 169 -10.26 10.17 6.22
C PHE A 169 -11.24 10.58 7.31
N ARG A 170 -11.16 9.99 8.51
CA ARG A 170 -12.18 10.17 9.55
C ARG A 170 -11.63 10.37 10.96
N GLY A 171 -10.31 10.32 11.15
CA GLY A 171 -9.70 10.41 12.48
C GLY A 171 -10.13 9.26 13.40
N LEU A 172 -10.46 8.12 12.81
CA LEU A 172 -10.91 6.93 13.52
C LEU A 172 -9.80 6.40 14.42
N THR A 173 -10.19 5.85 15.57
CA THR A 173 -9.26 5.21 16.49
C THR A 173 -9.15 3.69 16.29
N ALA A 174 -9.76 3.16 15.24
CA ALA A 174 -9.74 1.74 14.95
C ALA A 174 -8.38 1.28 14.41
N GLY A 175 -8.13 -0.02 14.55
CA GLY A 175 -6.89 -0.65 14.12
C GLY A 175 -5.71 -0.41 15.09
N LYS A 176 -4.84 -1.42 15.14
CA LYS A 176 -3.53 -1.39 15.79
C LYS A 176 -2.46 -1.34 14.72
N PHE A 177 -1.48 -0.48 14.89
CA PHE A 177 -0.45 -0.24 13.87
C PHE A 177 0.92 -0.32 14.52
N THR A 178 1.80 -1.12 13.93
CA THR A 178 3.23 -1.09 14.21
C THR A 178 3.93 -0.66 12.94
N VAL A 179 4.58 0.50 12.97
CA VAL A 179 5.35 1.05 11.86
C VAL A 179 6.82 1.07 12.24
N ASP A 180 7.67 0.63 11.31
CA ASP A 180 9.11 0.85 11.34
C ASP A 180 9.52 1.59 10.05
N GLY A 181 10.04 2.82 10.18
CA GLY A 181 10.53 3.58 9.03
C GLY A 181 11.80 2.99 8.42
N GLY A 182 12.61 2.32 9.23
CA GLY A 182 13.88 1.75 8.77
C GLY A 182 14.99 2.80 8.67
N THR A 183 15.57 2.99 7.49
CA THR A 183 16.68 3.92 7.27
C THR A 183 16.29 5.07 6.36
N GLY A 184 16.65 6.28 6.78
CA GLY A 184 16.52 7.48 5.98
C GLY A 184 15.87 8.56 6.82
N THR A 185 14.93 9.32 6.24
CA THR A 185 14.17 10.33 6.97
C THR A 185 12.69 10.12 6.72
N ASP A 186 12.04 9.51 7.69
CA ASP A 186 10.72 8.95 7.53
C ASP A 186 9.67 9.81 8.25
N THR A 187 8.50 9.91 7.61
CA THR A 187 7.38 10.71 8.11
C THR A 187 6.18 9.84 8.42
N ALA A 188 5.61 9.99 9.62
CA ALA A 188 4.34 9.36 9.97
C ALA A 188 3.23 10.39 10.18
N SER A 189 2.15 10.25 9.42
CA SER A 189 0.90 10.99 9.60
C SER A 189 -0.11 10.10 10.31
N VAL A 190 -0.58 10.52 11.48
CA VAL A 190 -1.51 9.75 12.33
C VAL A 190 -2.70 10.64 12.69
N ASN A 191 -3.87 10.30 12.17
CA ASN A 191 -5.10 11.02 12.49
C ASN A 191 -5.96 10.23 13.49
N ARG A 192 -6.12 10.79 14.69
CA ARG A 192 -6.93 10.25 15.79
C ARG A 192 -7.90 11.31 16.33
N SER A 193 -8.35 12.23 15.47
CA SER A 193 -9.15 13.39 15.88
C SER A 193 -10.52 13.05 16.50
N MET A 194 -11.02 11.81 16.36
CA MET A 194 -12.23 11.35 17.05
C MET A 194 -11.96 10.71 18.43
N GLY A 195 -10.70 10.58 18.84
CA GLY A 195 -10.32 10.02 20.12
C GLY A 195 -10.82 10.85 21.30
N THR A 196 -11.07 10.21 22.43
CA THR A 196 -11.43 10.88 23.69
C THR A 196 -10.45 10.60 24.82
N ALA A 197 -9.52 9.68 24.59
CA ALA A 197 -8.47 9.34 25.53
C ALA A 197 -7.31 10.34 25.42
N ASN A 198 -6.62 10.57 26.53
CA ASN A 198 -5.40 11.35 26.54
C ASN A 198 -4.32 10.65 25.71
N MET A 199 -3.65 11.41 24.87
CA MET A 199 -2.58 10.97 23.99
C MET A 199 -1.26 11.59 24.46
N SER A 200 -0.21 10.76 24.57
CA SER A 200 1.13 11.23 24.90
C SER A 200 2.12 10.75 23.87
N PHE A 201 2.95 11.67 23.38
CA PHE A 201 3.92 11.42 22.33
C PHE A 201 5.17 12.25 22.58
N VAL A 202 6.34 11.63 22.59
CA VAL A 202 7.63 12.34 22.73
C VAL A 202 8.60 11.78 21.70
N LEU A 203 8.68 12.43 20.54
CA LEU A 203 9.58 12.00 19.48
C LEU A 203 11.02 12.02 20.00
N SER A 204 11.71 10.89 19.86
CA SER A 204 13.14 10.81 20.07
C SER A 204 13.75 9.81 19.09
N PRO A 205 15.04 9.93 18.76
CA PRO A 205 15.68 9.00 17.82
C PRO A 205 15.53 7.55 18.29
N ASN A 206 15.02 6.67 17.42
CA ASN A 206 14.71 5.27 17.74
C ASN A 206 13.66 5.07 18.84
N ALA A 207 12.82 6.06 19.12
CA ALA A 207 11.74 5.91 20.10
C ALA A 207 10.71 4.90 19.63
N VAL A 208 10.27 4.04 20.55
CA VAL A 208 9.04 3.27 20.37
C VAL A 208 7.90 4.10 20.94
N LEU A 209 7.10 4.70 20.06
CA LEU A 209 6.04 5.62 20.47
C LEU A 209 4.72 4.91 20.47
N THR A 210 4.34 4.40 21.63
CA THR A 210 3.03 3.75 21.84
C THR A 210 2.01 4.79 22.26
N ASN A 211 1.08 5.09 21.38
CA ASN A 211 -0.05 5.97 21.65
C ASN A 211 -1.36 5.23 21.43
N GLY A 212 -1.83 4.58 22.50
CA GLY A 212 -2.91 3.61 22.42
C GLY A 212 -2.53 2.47 21.47
N ASP A 213 -3.13 2.49 20.30
CA ASP A 213 -3.04 1.42 19.30
C ASP A 213 -1.99 1.66 18.21
N VAL A 214 -1.26 2.79 18.21
CA VAL A 214 -0.17 3.06 17.24
C VAL A 214 1.18 2.94 17.92
N THR A 215 2.10 2.21 17.31
CA THR A 215 3.51 2.11 17.66
C THR A 215 4.36 2.53 16.48
N LEU A 216 5.14 3.62 16.62
CA LEU A 216 6.11 4.06 15.62
C LEU A 216 7.53 3.75 16.07
N ARG A 217 8.40 3.37 15.13
CA ARG A 217 9.85 3.16 15.28
C ARG A 217 10.58 3.78 14.09
N ASN A 218 11.77 4.32 14.33
CA ASN A 218 12.63 4.91 13.28
C ASN A 218 11.85 5.91 12.40
N ILE A 219 11.18 6.86 13.06
CA ILE A 219 10.44 7.95 12.42
C ILE A 219 11.06 9.25 12.92
N GLU A 220 11.39 10.15 12.00
CA GLU A 220 12.10 11.40 12.30
C GLU A 220 11.19 12.63 12.26
N ALA A 221 10.05 12.55 11.57
CA ALA A 221 9.05 13.62 11.51
C ALA A 221 7.63 13.07 11.66
N VAL A 222 6.76 13.83 12.33
CA VAL A 222 5.36 13.41 12.50
C VAL A 222 4.34 14.50 12.20
N GLN A 223 3.17 14.05 11.77
CA GLN A 223 1.96 14.85 11.72
C GLN A 223 0.88 14.13 12.54
N ILE A 224 0.44 14.72 13.66
CA ILE A 224 -0.50 14.06 14.57
C ILE A 224 -1.72 14.96 14.81
N TRP A 225 -2.90 14.37 14.63
CA TRP A 225 -4.17 14.94 15.04
C TRP A 225 -4.72 14.13 16.22
N THR A 226 -4.95 14.80 17.34
CA THR A 226 -5.58 14.22 18.54
C THR A 226 -6.98 14.77 18.74
N GLY A 227 -7.70 14.20 19.70
CA GLY A 227 -9.15 14.35 19.84
C GLY A 227 -9.55 15.27 20.99
N SER A 228 -10.43 14.80 21.88
CA SER A 228 -10.92 15.60 23.03
C SER A 228 -10.18 15.33 24.35
N GLY A 229 -9.07 14.61 24.28
CA GLY A 229 -8.25 14.24 25.43
C GLY A 229 -7.51 15.44 26.02
N THR A 230 -6.80 15.23 27.12
CA THR A 230 -5.75 16.15 27.57
C THR A 230 -4.44 15.63 27.04
N ASP A 231 -3.99 16.18 25.91
CA ASP A 231 -2.92 15.58 25.12
C ASP A 231 -1.57 16.24 25.41
N SER A 232 -0.49 15.47 25.29
CA SER A 232 0.88 15.93 25.53
C SER A 232 1.81 15.41 24.44
N LEU A 233 2.05 16.24 23.43
CA LEU A 233 2.87 15.92 22.26
C LEU A 233 4.15 16.73 22.27
N THR A 234 5.27 16.08 21.98
CA THR A 234 6.59 16.70 21.83
C THR A 234 7.25 16.16 20.55
N GLY A 235 7.62 17.07 19.66
CA GLY A 235 8.30 16.82 18.40
C GLY A 235 9.81 16.64 18.57
N GLY A 236 10.47 16.42 17.44
CA GLY A 236 11.90 16.23 17.30
C GLY A 236 12.59 17.46 16.71
N ALA A 237 13.68 17.22 15.99
CA ALA A 237 14.48 18.30 15.38
C ALA A 237 14.01 18.68 13.97
N LEU A 238 13.10 17.90 13.37
CA LEU A 238 12.55 18.11 12.03
C LEU A 238 11.20 18.82 12.09
N SER A 239 10.59 19.04 10.92
CA SER A 239 9.30 19.70 10.82
C SER A 239 8.17 18.77 11.29
N ASP A 240 7.71 18.98 12.52
CA ASP A 240 6.55 18.30 13.08
C ASP A 240 5.28 19.16 12.99
N LEU A 241 4.12 18.51 12.93
CA LEU A 241 2.80 19.14 12.91
C LEU A 241 1.88 18.50 13.94
N PHE A 242 1.34 19.31 14.85
CA PHE A 242 0.42 18.85 15.88
C PHE A 242 -0.91 19.61 15.86
N HIS A 243 -2.00 18.87 15.94
CA HIS A 243 -3.34 19.39 16.18
C HIS A 243 -3.91 18.73 17.44
N GLY A 244 -3.98 19.48 18.55
CA GLY A 244 -4.42 18.97 19.85
C GLY A 244 -5.92 18.66 19.96
N GLY A 245 -6.74 19.22 19.07
CA GLY A 245 -8.19 19.06 19.14
C GLY A 245 -8.81 19.87 20.28
N ALA A 246 -9.72 19.25 21.04
CA ALA A 246 -10.35 19.85 22.21
C ALA A 246 -9.68 19.33 23.48
N GLY A 247 -9.71 20.10 24.57
CA GLY A 247 -9.06 19.71 25.82
C GLY A 247 -7.99 20.69 26.23
N ASN A 248 -7.18 20.31 27.22
CA ASN A 248 -6.10 21.14 27.76
C ASN A 248 -4.74 20.61 27.29
N ASP A 249 -4.41 20.85 26.04
CA ASP A 249 -3.26 20.18 25.41
C ASP A 249 -1.93 20.90 25.65
N THR A 250 -0.85 20.12 25.66
CA THR A 250 0.53 20.59 25.69
C THR A 250 1.22 20.13 24.40
N LEU A 251 1.48 21.06 23.50
CA LEU A 251 2.14 20.80 22.21
C LEU A 251 3.52 21.50 22.20
N LYS A 252 4.58 20.73 21.95
CA LYS A 252 5.96 21.25 21.86
C LYS A 252 6.55 20.77 20.54
N GLY A 253 6.91 21.69 19.66
CA GLY A 253 7.75 21.37 18.50
C GLY A 253 9.23 21.39 18.83
#